data_AF-A0A7V1XXG5-F1
#
_entry.id   AF-A0A7V1XXG5-F1
#
_cell.length_a   1.000
_cell.length_b   1.000
_cell.length_c   1.000
_cell.angle_alpha   90.00
_cell.angle_beta   90.00
_cell.angle_gamma   90.00
#
_symmetry.space_group_name_H-M   'P 1'
#
loop_
_entity.id
_entity.type
_entity.pdbx_description
1 polymer ?
#
loop_
_entity_poly.entity_id
_entity_poly.type
_entity_poly.pdbx_seq_one_letter_code
_entity_poly.pdbx_strand_id
1 'polypeptide(L)' 'MEMEGFDSKYRYILVAARRARQLQSGAPALVKTQSRKASKVAQDEIQAGLVKHVVTEAPKTPLTAATEFFDGGSH' A
#
# COMPACT_ATOMS: atom_id res chain seq x y z
N MET A 1 1.45 14.65 -9.27
CA MET A 1 1.17 13.23 -9.48
C MET A 1 0.15 12.85 -8.42
N GLU A 2 -1.12 12.99 -8.76
CA GLU A 2 -2.22 12.52 -7.92
C GLU A 2 -2.20 10.99 -8.02
N MET A 3 -2.18 10.31 -6.87
CA MET A 3 -2.12 8.84 -6.78
C MET A 3 -3.54 8.34 -6.53
N GLU A 4 -4.38 8.40 -7.56
CA GLU A 4 -5.74 7.86 -7.51
C GLU A 4 -5.68 6.36 -7.14
N GLY A 5 -6.29 5.98 -6.02
CA GLY A 5 -6.28 4.62 -5.49
C GLY A 5 -5.37 4.37 -4.28
N PHE A 6 -4.57 5.36 -3.85
CA PHE A 6 -3.85 5.33 -2.59
C PHE A 6 -4.25 6.53 -1.72
N ASP A 7 -4.55 6.28 -0.45
CA ASP A 7 -4.88 7.33 0.52
C ASP A 7 -3.64 8.07 1.05
N SER A 8 -2.44 7.51 0.84
CA SER A 8 -1.18 8.11 1.27
C SER A 8 -0.01 7.76 0.36
N LYS A 9 0.90 8.72 0.14
CA LYS A 9 2.19 8.53 -0.55
C LYS A 9 3.02 7.41 0.09
N TYR A 10 2.92 7.25 1.41
CA TYR A 10 3.64 6.20 2.11
C TYR A 10 3.20 4.81 1.67
N ARG A 11 1.89 4.57 1.54
CA ARG A 11 1.36 3.27 1.09
C ARG A 11 1.74 2.99 -0.35
N TYR A 12 1.69 4.00 -1.20
CA TYR A 12 2.17 3.87 -2.58
C TYR A 12 3.63 3.41 -2.62
N ILE A 13 4.52 4.04 -1.85
CA ILE A 13 5.94 3.66 -1.77
C ILE A 13 6.09 2.21 -1.31
N LEU A 14 5.36 1.80 -0.28
CA LEU A 14 5.41 0.42 0.23
C LEU A 14 4.94 -0.61 -0.81
N VAL A 15 3.81 -0.35 -1.48
CA VAL A 15 3.27 -1.27 -2.50
C VAL A 15 4.19 -1.33 -3.72
N ALA A 16 4.68 -0.18 -4.20
CA ALA A 16 5.64 -0.11 -5.30
C ALA A 16 6.95 -0.85 -4.97
N ALA A 17 7.50 -0.65 -3.77
CA ALA A 17 8.71 -1.35 -3.34
C ALA A 17 8.49 -2.86 -3.21
N ARG A 18 7.35 -3.28 -2.66
CA ARG A 18 6.99 -4.71 -2.58
C ARG A 18 6.87 -5.33 -3.96
N ARG A 19 6.22 -4.65 -4.90
CA ARG A 19 6.05 -5.15 -6.26
C ARG A 19 7.38 -5.19 -7.03
N ALA A 20 8.23 -4.17 -6.86
CA ALA A 20 9.57 -4.16 -7.44
C ALA A 20 10.41 -5.36 -6.97
N ARG A 21 10.32 -5.74 -5.69
CA ARG A 21 10.99 -6.96 -5.18
C ARG A 21 10.48 -8.23 -5.86
N GLN A 22 9.17 -8.37 -6.07
CA GLN A 22 8.62 -9.53 -6.78
C GLN A 22 9.20 -9.64 -8.20
N LEU A 23 9.29 -8.51 -8.92
CA LEU A 23 9.89 -8.47 -10.26
C LEU A 23 11.38 -8.82 -10.24
N GLN A 24 12.12 -8.34 -9.23
CA GLN A 24 13.53 -8.71 -9.03
C GLN A 24 13.70 -10.20 -8.72
N SER A 25 12.74 -10.81 -8.03
CA SER A 25 12.69 -12.26 -7.77
C SER A 25 12.22 -13.10 -8.97
N GLY A 26 11.98 -12.48 -10.13
CA GLY A 26 11.60 -13.17 -11.36
C GLY A 26 10.10 -13.31 -11.60
N ALA A 27 9.25 -12.61 -10.82
CA ALA A 27 7.83 -12.55 -11.14
C ALA A 27 7.58 -11.89 -12.51
N PRO A 28 6.57 -12.34 -13.26
CA PRO A 28 6.28 -11.76 -14.57
C PRO A 28 5.77 -10.32 -14.43
N ALA A 29 6.20 -9.47 -15.38
CA ALA A 29 5.66 -8.13 -15.55
C ALA A 29 4.25 -8.21 -16.17
N LEU A 30 3.32 -7.43 -15.63
CA LEU A 30 1.92 -7.34 -16.05
C LEU A 30 1.72 -6.30 -17.16
N VAL A 31 2.66 -5.36 -17.31
CA VAL A 31 2.66 -4.33 -18.36
C VAL A 31 3.75 -4.59 -19.39
N LYS A 32 3.47 -4.26 -20.65
CA LYS A 32 4.50 -4.14 -21.68
C LYS A 32 5.23 -2.81 -21.48
N THR A 33 6.39 -2.86 -20.85
CA THR A 33 7.25 -1.69 -20.61
C THR A 33 8.60 -1.87 -21.29
N GLN A 34 9.15 -0.79 -21.83
CA GLN A 34 10.52 -0.79 -22.38
C GLN A 34 11.58 -0.73 -21.28
N SER A 35 11.19 -0.38 -20.05
CA SER A 35 12.12 -0.27 -18.94
C SER A 35 12.40 -1.63 -18.32
N ARG A 36 13.67 -1.98 -18.16
CA ARG A 36 14.10 -3.17 -17.41
C ARG A 36 14.23 -2.89 -15.90
N LYS A 37 14.02 -1.65 -15.46
CA LYS A 37 14.15 -1.26 -14.04
C LYS A 37 12.91 -1.71 -13.28
N ALA A 38 13.04 -2.67 -12.38
CA ALA A 38 11.94 -3.26 -11.61
C ALA A 38 11.04 -2.21 -10.91
N SER A 39 11.63 -1.17 -10.31
CA SER A 39 10.84 -0.11 -9.67
C SER A 39 10.00 0.69 -10.66
N LYS A 40 10.50 0.92 -11.89
CA LYS A 40 9.75 1.64 -12.92
C LYS A 40 8.59 0.79 -13.44
N VAL A 41 8.84 -0.50 -13.67
CA VAL A 41 7.78 -1.47 -14.03
C VAL A 41 6.71 -1.54 -12.96
N ALA A 42 7.08 -1.63 -11.68
CA ALA A 42 6.13 -1.64 -10.57
C ALA A 42 5.26 -0.38 -10.51
N GLN A 43 5.84 0.80 -10.75
CA GLN A 43 5.09 2.06 -10.82
C GLN A 43 4.11 2.06 -11.99
N ASP A 44 4.56 1.63 -13.18
CA ASP A 44 3.72 1.56 -14.38
C ASP A 44 2.55 0.56 -14.18
N GLU A 45 2.79 -0.59 -13.53
CA GLU A 45 1.73 -1.54 -13.21
C GLU A 45 0.72 -1.00 -12.18
N ILE A 46 1.19 -0.24 -11.19
CA ILE A 46 0.30 0.43 -10.22
C ILE A 46 -0.54 1.48 -10.92
N GLN A 47 0.06 2.29 -11.78
CA GLN A 47 -0.66 3.31 -12.56
C GLN A 47 -1.66 2.70 -13.54
N ALA A 48 -1.36 1.52 -14.08
CA ALA A 48 -2.28 0.74 -14.91
C ALA A 48 -3.40 0.03 -14.10
N GLY A 49 -3.39 0.12 -12.76
CA GLY A 49 -4.37 -0.55 -11.89
C GLY A 49 -4.24 -2.08 -11.85
N LEU A 50 -3.11 -2.63 -12.31
CA LEU A 50 -2.90 -4.09 -12.42
C LEU A 50 -2.37 -4.71 -11.12
N VAL A 51 -1.85 -3.89 -10.20
CA VAL A 51 -1.35 -4.35 -8.90
C VAL A 51 -2.48 -4.37 -7.87
N LYS A 52 -2.98 -5.57 -7.59
CA LYS A 52 -3.93 -5.81 -6.50
C LYS A 52 -3.22 -5.67 -5.16
N HIS A 53 -3.69 -4.77 -4.31
CA HIS A 53 -3.27 -4.65 -2.92
C HIS A 53 -4.50 -4.61 -2.01
N VAL A 54 -4.43 -5.30 -0.88
CA VAL A 54 -5.49 -5.30 0.13
C VAL A 54 -5.04 -4.38 1.24
N VAL A 55 -5.82 -3.33 1.51
CA VAL A 55 -5.67 -2.53 2.72
C VAL A 55 -6.50 -3.21 3.80
N THR A 56 -5.86 -4.02 4.63
CA THR A 56 -6.45 -4.37 5.92
C THR A 56 -6.42 -3.11 6.77
N GLU A 57 -7.59 -2.58 7.12
CA GLU A 57 -7.68 -1.57 8.17
C GLU A 57 -6.94 -2.13 9.40
N ALA A 58 -5.91 -1.42 9.85
CA ALA A 58 -5.18 -1.85 11.04
C ALA A 58 -6.21 -2.06 12.16
N PRO A 59 -6.12 -3.15 12.94
CA PRO A 59 -6.99 -3.31 14.10
C PRO A 59 -6.84 -2.05 14.95
N LYS A 60 -7.96 -1.37 15.22
CA LYS A 60 -8.00 -0.18 16.09
C LYS A 60 -7.17 -0.51 17.32
N THR A 61 -6.06 0.21 17.48
CA THR A 61 -5.12 0.03 18.57
C THR A 61 -5.90 0.05 19.89
N PRO A 62 -5.57 -0.76 20.90
CA PRO A 62 -6.26 -0.74 22.21
C PRO A 62 -6.25 0.65 22.88
N LEU A 63 -5.45 1.60 22.39
CA LEU A 63 -5.46 3.00 22.81
C LEU A 63 -6.82 3.68 22.62
N THR A 64 -7.58 3.36 21.56
CA THR A 64 -8.92 3.93 21.36
C THR A 64 -9.96 3.29 22.29
N ALA A 65 -9.80 1.99 22.59
CA ALA A 65 -10.65 1.33 23.57
C ALA A 65 -10.39 1.90 24.99
N ALA A 66 -9.13 2.12 25.35
CA ALA A 66 -8.74 2.66 26.66
C ALA A 66 -9.35 4.03 26.96
N THR A 67 -9.45 4.94 25.97
CA THR A 67 -10.05 6.26 26.16
C THR A 67 -11.55 6.22 26.49
N GLU A 68 -12.27 5.18 26.05
CA GLU A 68 -13.70 5.02 26.35
C GLU A 68 -13.94 4.42 27.75
N PHE A 69 -12.96 3.72 28.33
CA PHE A 69 -13.09 3.10 29.66
C PHE A 69 -12.91 4.07 30.83
N PHE A 70 -12.27 5.23 30.65
CA PHE A 70 -11.96 6.15 31.75
C PHE A 70 -12.95 7.33 31.91
N ASP A 71 -13.89 7.54 30.98
CA ASP A 71 -14.85 8.67 31.02
C ASP A 71 -16.13 8.36 31.84
N GLY A 72 -16.34 7.09 32.23
CA GLY A 72 -17.57 6.64 32.91
C GLY A 72 -17.62 6.83 34.44
N GLY A 73 -16.74 7.62 35.06
CA GLY A 73 -16.58 7.66 36.51
C GLY A 73 -16.85 9.01 37.15
N SER A 74 -18.08 9.52 37.07
CA SER A 74 -18.54 10.66 37.89
C SER A 74 -20.06 10.59 38.12
N HIS A 75 -20.47 9.75 39.08
CA HIS A 75 -21.69 9.92 39.86
C HIS A 75 -21.52 9.26 41.24
#